data_AF-A0AAU6Q3F7-F1
#
_entry.id   AF-A0AAU6Q3F7-F1
#
_cell.length_a   1.000
_cell.length_b   1.000
_cell.length_c   1.000
_cell.angle_alpha   90.00
_cell.angle_beta   90.00
_cell.angle_gamma   90.00
#
_symmetry.space_group_name_H-M   'P 1'
#
loop_
_entity.id
_entity.type
_entity.pdbx_description
1 polymer ?
#
loop_
_entity_poly.entity_id
_entity_poly.type
_entity_poly.pdbx_seq_one_letter_code
_entity_poly.pdbx_strand_id
1 'polypeptide(L)' 'MQKITYRTTLDGIGPQQLTGFFDGWPNPPTPDNLYRILGRAYAFALAVNEEGEVVGFINAISDGILTAYTDSD' A
#
# COMPACT_ATOMS: atom_id res chain seq x y z
N MET A 1 8.79 18.65 -10.26
CA MET A 1 8.10 17.35 -10.18
C MET A 1 8.80 16.55 -9.10
N GLN A 2 8.09 16.09 -8.08
CA GLN A 2 8.65 15.11 -7.16
C GLN A 2 8.85 13.80 -7.93
N LYS A 3 10.01 13.17 -7.77
CA LYS A 3 10.28 11.86 -8.35
C LYS A 3 9.56 10.81 -7.50
N ILE A 4 8.79 9.96 -8.16
CA ILE A 4 8.14 8.81 -7.53
C ILE A 4 8.85 7.54 -7.99
N THR A 5 9.13 6.66 -7.04
CA THR A 5 9.62 5.30 -7.30
C THR A 5 8.55 4.30 -6.87
N TYR A 6 8.46 3.18 -7.58
CA TYR A 6 7.49 2.13 -7.27
C TYR A 6 8.19 0.94 -6.63
N ARG A 7 7.59 0.42 -5.55
CA ARG A 7 8.09 -0.77 -4.85
C ARG A 7 6.98 -1.81 -4.75
N THR A 8 7.34 -3.08 -4.88
CA THR A 8 6.43 -4.23 -4.74
C THR A 8 6.82 -5.13 -3.56
N THR A 9 7.68 -4.64 -2.67
CA THR A 9 8.08 -5.31 -1.42
C THR A 9 7.96 -4.32 -0.25
N LEU A 10 7.85 -4.86 0.97
CA LEU A 10 7.84 -4.07 2.21
C LEU A 10 9.25 -3.87 2.79
N ASP A 11 10.30 -4.18 2.03
CA ASP A 11 11.67 -4.06 2.53
C ASP A 11 12.02 -2.60 2.83
N GLY A 12 12.37 -2.34 4.09
CA GLY A 12 12.63 -0.98 4.57
C GLY A 12 11.39 -0.08 4.62
N ILE A 13 10.18 -0.66 4.57
CA ILE A 13 8.92 0.03 4.82
C ILE A 13 8.40 -0.39 6.19
N GLY A 14 8.11 0.58 7.05
CA GLY A 14 7.44 0.38 8.33
C GLY A 14 6.04 0.99 8.36
N PRO A 15 5.19 0.63 9.35
CA PRO A 15 3.87 1.24 9.53
C PRO A 15 3.88 2.77 9.58
N GLN A 16 4.95 3.39 10.09
CA GLN A 16 5.07 4.83 10.22
C GLN A 16 5.10 5.56 8.87
N GLN A 17 5.43 4.86 7.78
CA GLN A 17 5.43 5.39 6.42
C GLN A 17 4.08 5.18 5.71
N LEU A 18 3.14 4.45 6.32
CA LEU A 18 1.85 4.07 5.76
C LEU A 18 0.71 4.90 6.36
N THR A 19 0.84 6.22 6.30
CA THR A 19 -0.09 7.17 6.93
C THR A 19 -0.74 8.08 5.89
N GLY A 20 -1.91 8.62 6.19
CA GLY A 20 -2.60 9.58 5.30
C GLY A 20 -3.50 8.96 4.24
N PHE A 21 -3.73 7.65 4.32
CA PHE A 21 -4.66 6.90 3.46
C PHE A 21 -6.06 6.81 4.08
N PHE A 22 -7.04 6.44 3.26
CA PHE A 22 -8.43 6.21 3.64
C PHE A 22 -9.14 7.49 4.09
N ASP A 23 -8.86 8.62 3.42
CA ASP A 23 -9.53 9.88 3.71
C ASP A 23 -11.05 9.75 3.51
N GLY A 24 -11.83 10.29 4.46
CA GLY A 24 -13.28 10.18 4.46
C GLY A 24 -13.87 8.83 4.93
N TRP A 25 -13.04 7.82 5.27
CA TRP A 25 -13.56 6.58 5.82
C TRP A 25 -13.98 6.75 7.30
N PRO A 26 -15.15 6.22 7.72
CA PRO A 26 -15.63 6.37 9.09
C PRO A 26 -14.81 5.58 10.13
N ASN A 27 -14.17 4.49 9.70
CA ASN A 27 -13.30 3.66 10.53
C ASN A 27 -12.15 3.09 9.68
N PRO A 28 -11.14 3.92 9.34
CA PRO A 28 -10.07 3.51 8.44
C PRO A 28 -9.14 2.48 9.12
N PRO A 29 -8.49 1.60 8.34
CA PRO A 29 -7.38 0.79 8.84
C PRO A 29 -6.29 1.66 9.48
N THR A 30 -5.76 1.22 10.62
CA THR A 30 -4.55 1.82 11.18
C THR A 30 -3.34 1.52 10.28
N PRO A 31 -2.24 2.29 10.36
CA PRO A 31 -1.03 2.00 9.59
C PRO A 31 -0.47 0.58 9.83
N ASP A 32 -0.54 0.07 11.07
CA ASP A 32 -0.18 -1.32 11.38
C ASP A 32 -1.08 -2.35 10.68
N ASN A 33 -2.38 -2.05 10.57
CA ASN A 33 -3.31 -2.91 9.85
C ASN A 33 -3.07 -2.85 8.34
N LEU A 34 -2.83 -1.67 7.77
CA LEU A 34 -2.45 -1.53 6.36
C LEU A 34 -1.15 -2.29 6.05
N TYR A 35 -0.14 -2.19 6.91
CA TYR A 35 1.10 -2.97 6.78
C TYR A 35 0.82 -4.49 6.73
N ARG A 36 -0.03 -4.99 7.64
CA ARG A 36 -0.44 -6.42 7.65
C ARG A 36 -1.26 -6.81 6.43
N ILE A 37 -2.12 -5.92 5.92
CA ILE A 37 -2.91 -6.12 4.72
C ILE A 37 -1.98 -6.27 3.51
N LEU A 38 -1.05 -5.33 3.31
CA LEU A 38 -0.06 -5.37 2.22
C LEU A 38 0.81 -6.63 2.30
N GLY A 39 1.27 -7.00 3.51
CA GLY A 39 2.08 -8.21 3.72
C GLY A 39 1.32 -9.53 3.49
N ARG A 40 0.00 -9.51 3.36
CA ARG A 40 -0.84 -10.67 3.05
C ARG A 40 -1.50 -10.61 1.66
N ALA A 41 -1.34 -9.50 0.96
CA ALA A 41 -1.88 -9.34 -0.39
C ALA A 41 -1.21 -10.33 -1.35
N TYR A 42 -1.94 -10.74 -2.39
CA TYR A 42 -1.37 -11.53 -3.47
C TYR A 42 -0.28 -10.74 -4.21
N ALA A 43 -0.55 -9.46 -4.45
CA ALA A 43 0.40 -8.49 -4.97
C ALA A 43 0.05 -7.09 -4.45
N PHE A 44 1.04 -6.21 -4.40
CA PHE A 44 0.82 -4.79 -4.14
C PHE A 44 1.90 -3.95 -4.81
N ALA A 45 1.64 -2.65 -4.96
CA ALA A 45 2.62 -1.66 -5.32
C ALA A 45 2.49 -0.42 -4.44
N LEU A 46 3.61 0.16 -4.07
CA LEU A 46 3.72 1.39 -3.29
C LEU A 46 4.36 2.47 -4.15
N ALA A 47 3.78 3.67 -4.15
CA ALA A 47 4.40 4.88 -4.68
C ALA A 47 5.19 5.55 -3.55
N VAL A 48 6.50 5.71 -3.74
CA VAL A 48 7.40 6.27 -2.72
C VAL A 48 8.08 7.52 -3.26
N ASN A 49 7.97 8.63 -2.52
CA ASN A 49 8.61 9.90 -2.88
C ASN A 49 10.12 9.89 -2.55
N GLU A 50 10.83 10.98 -2.87
CA GLU A 50 12.28 11.09 -2.62
C GLU A 50 12.65 11.12 -1.13
N GLU A 51 11.70 11.49 -0.27
CA GLU A 51 11.84 11.55 1.19
C GLU A 51 11.63 10.16 1.84
N GLY A 52 11.22 9.16 1.06
CA GLY A 52 11.00 7.79 1.52
C GLY A 52 9.59 7.56 2.08
N GLU A 53 8.68 8.50 1.89
CA GLU A 53 7.28 8.40 2.32
C GLU A 53 6.46 7.65 1.28
N VAL A 54 5.53 6.82 1.73
CA VAL A 54 4.56 6.18 0.84
C VAL A 54 3.42 7.17 0.61
N VAL A 55 3.24 7.56 -0.65
CA VAL A 55 2.25 8.57 -1.07
C VAL A 55 1.08 7.98 -1.87
N GLY A 56 1.04 6.65 -1.99
CA GLY A 56 -0.02 5.92 -2.68
C GLY A 56 0.24 4.42 -2.61
N PHE A 57 -0.82 3.62 -2.59
CA PHE A 57 -0.71 2.18 -2.71
C PHE A 57 -1.84 1.57 -3.54
N ILE A 58 -1.57 0.37 -4.04
CA ILE A 58 -2.60 -0.54 -4.55
C ILE A 58 -2.26 -1.94 -4.08
N ASN A 59 -3.26 -2.72 -3.69
CA ASN A 59 -3.10 -4.13 -3.37
C ASN A 59 -4.09 -4.99 -4.20
N ALA A 60 -3.86 -6.29 -4.16
CA ALA A 60 -4.74 -7.26 -4.81
C ALA A 60 -4.91 -8.52 -3.96
N ILE A 61 -6.12 -9.07 -3.98
CA ILE A 61 -6.40 -10.47 -3.64
C ILE A 61 -6.69 -11.19 -4.95
N SER A 62 -6.02 -12.31 -5.21
CA SER A 62 -6.18 -13.07 -6.46
C SER A 62 -6.05 -14.58 -6.20
N ASP A 63 -6.66 -15.36 -7.07
CA ASP A 63 -6.47 -16.82 -7.17
C ASP A 63 -5.18 -17.22 -7.89
N GLY A 64 -4.47 -16.24 -8.49
CA GLY A 64 -3.25 -16.44 -9.26
C GLY A 64 -3.45 -17.08 -10.65
N ILE A 65 -4.70 -17.20 -11.11
CA ILE A 65 -5.05 -17.89 -12.36
C ILE A 65 -6.00 -17.06 -13.22
N LEU A 66 -7.12 -16.59 -12.67
CA LEU A 66 -8.25 -16.05 -13.44
C LEU A 66 -8.76 -14.70 -12.91
N THR A 67 -8.87 -14.54 -11.60
CA THR A 67 -9.56 -13.37 -11.01
C THR A 67 -8.70 -12.65 -9.98
N ALA A 68 -8.83 -11.33 -9.97
CA ALA A 68 -8.29 -10.47 -8.92
C ALA A 68 -9.31 -9.40 -8.51
N TYR A 69 -9.26 -9.03 -7.23
CA TYR A 69 -9.91 -7.85 -6.68
C TYR A 69 -8.84 -6.91 -6.17
N THR A 70 -8.98 -5.62 -6.43
CA THR A 70 -7.99 -4.60 -6.10
C THR A 70 -8.59 -3.50 -5.22
N ASP A 71 -7.80 -3.03 -4.27
CA ASP A 71 -8.09 -1.83 -3.45
C ASP A 71 -6.90 -0.87 -3.55
N SER A 72 -7.17 0.42 -3.67
CA SER A 72 -6.14 1.45 -3.89
C SER A 72 -6.55 2.78 -3.27
N ASP A 73 -5.56 3.47 -2.71
CA ASP A 73 -5.66 4.82 -2.15
C ASP A 73 -4.38 5.60 -2.49
#